data_AF-A0A920PTS4-F1
#
_entry.id   AF-A0A920PTS4-F1
#
_cell.length_a   1.000
_cell.length_b   1.000
_cell.length_c   1.000
_cell.angle_alpha   90.00
_cell.angle_beta   90.00
_cell.angle_gamma   90.00
#
_symmetry.space_group_name_H-M   'P 1'
#
loop_
_entity.id
_entity.type
_entity.pdbx_description
1 polymer ?
#
loop_
_entity_poly.entity_id
_entity_poly.type
_entity_poly.pdbx_seq_one_letter_code
_entity_poly.pdbx_strand_id
1 'polypeptide(L)'
;MIRKNGFRLAGRKNDSNIHTDEEFAKQKIFAGVTNSGPATMSYVDQNLGQSFPISSFYTGGSLLMRAITPFRGGDTVIFQGEITDKSEDKDMKLLKVRVKGVNQRGELVSLSDAALRFA
;
A
#
# COMPACT_ATOMS: atom_id res chain seq x y z
N MET A 1 4.73 14.89 19.78
CA MET A 1 5.35 13.57 19.50
C MET A 1 4.47 12.85 18.48
N ILE A 2 4.98 12.53 17.29
CA ILE A 2 4.18 11.88 16.23
C ILE A 2 3.84 10.44 16.65
N ARG A 3 2.55 10.13 16.75
CA ARG A 3 2.00 8.85 17.26
C ARG A 3 2.49 7.60 16.50
N LYS A 4 3.06 7.78 15.29
CA LYS A 4 3.60 6.71 14.43
C LYS A 4 4.89 6.07 14.93
N ASN A 5 5.56 6.63 15.95
CA ASN A 5 6.75 6.00 16.56
C ASN A 5 6.50 4.59 17.14
N GLY A 6 5.23 4.19 17.32
CA GLY A 6 4.87 2.85 17.79
C GLY A 6 4.73 1.78 16.70
N PHE A 7 4.66 2.14 15.41
CA PHE A 7 4.41 1.15 14.34
C PHE A 7 5.73 0.57 13.82
N ARG A 8 6.04 -0.68 14.20
CA ARG A 8 7.21 -1.43 13.72
C ARG A 8 6.77 -2.46 12.68
N LEU A 9 7.32 -2.37 11.45
CA LEU A 9 7.10 -3.41 10.44
C LEU A 9 8.31 -4.38 10.32
N ALA A 10 9.56 -3.91 10.41
CA ALA A 10 10.81 -4.68 10.65
C ALA A 10 12.06 -3.75 10.67
N GLY A 11 13.20 -4.17 11.25
CA GLY A 11 14.52 -3.51 11.14
C GLY A 11 15.23 -3.08 12.45
N ARG A 12 16.54 -2.76 12.38
CA ARG A 12 17.28 -2.11 13.49
C ARG A 12 16.78 -0.67 13.65
N LYS A 13 16.69 -0.19 14.91
CA LYS A 13 16.30 1.19 15.22
C LYS A 13 17.29 2.15 14.55
N ASN A 14 16.81 2.91 13.57
CA ASN A 14 17.51 4.08 13.05
C ASN A 14 16.73 5.29 13.56
N ASP A 15 17.36 6.08 14.44
CA ASP A 15 16.67 7.08 15.25
C ASP A 15 16.06 8.21 14.41
N SER A 16 16.61 8.44 13.21
CA SER A 16 16.13 9.44 12.26
C SER A 16 15.87 8.80 10.89
N ASN A 17 14.61 8.87 10.44
CA ASN A 17 14.22 8.45 9.10
C ASN A 17 13.13 9.38 8.55
N ILE A 18 12.93 9.37 7.23
CA ILE A 18 11.99 10.25 6.51
C ILE A 18 10.50 10.02 6.85
N HIS A 19 10.16 9.01 7.64
CA HIS A 19 8.79 8.65 8.00
C HIS A 19 8.38 9.06 9.42
N THR A 20 9.35 9.37 10.30
CA THR A 20 9.08 9.64 11.71
C THR A 20 9.81 10.86 12.28
N ASP A 21 10.85 11.36 11.60
CA ASP A 21 11.64 12.52 12.03
C ASP A 21 11.45 13.68 11.05
N GLU A 22 10.80 14.75 11.51
CA GLU A 22 10.44 15.90 10.68
C GLU A 22 11.65 16.75 10.28
N GLU A 23 12.59 16.98 11.21
CA GLU A 23 13.79 17.77 10.95
C GLU A 23 14.73 17.05 9.99
N PHE A 24 14.87 15.73 10.18
CA PHE A 24 15.59 14.91 9.21
C PHE A 24 14.91 14.92 7.85
N ALA A 25 13.58 14.75 7.79
CA ALA A 25 12.86 14.66 6.53
C ALA A 25 12.84 15.95 5.71
N LYS A 26 12.84 17.13 6.37
CA LYS A 26 12.95 18.46 5.73
C LYS A 26 14.21 18.59 4.86
N GLN A 27 15.29 17.90 5.23
CA GLN A 27 16.57 17.95 4.53
C GLN A 27 16.72 16.91 3.42
N LYS A 28 15.68 16.10 3.14
CA LYS A 28 15.73 15.01 2.15
C LYS A 28 14.83 15.31 0.94
N ILE A 29 14.82 14.38 -0.02
CA ILE A 29 14.14 14.48 -1.32
C ILE A 29 12.64 14.81 -1.24
N PHE A 30 11.98 14.52 -0.11
CA PHE A 30 10.55 14.79 0.08
C PHE A 30 10.28 16.05 0.90
N ALA A 31 11.32 16.77 1.35
CA ALA A 31 11.21 18.03 2.11
C ALA A 31 10.21 18.00 3.29
N GLY A 32 10.01 16.84 3.90
CA GLY A 32 9.03 16.62 4.97
C GLY A 32 8.65 15.16 5.12
N VAL A 33 7.97 14.84 6.22
CA VAL A 33 7.60 13.46 6.56
C VAL A 33 6.66 12.86 5.50
N THR A 34 6.86 11.58 5.19
CA THR A 34 5.98 10.80 4.31
C THR A 34 5.63 9.45 4.93
N ASN A 35 4.46 8.90 4.65
CA ASN A 35 4.16 7.51 4.98
C ASN A 35 5.18 6.57 4.31
N SER A 36 5.46 5.44 4.95
CA SER A 36 6.29 4.42 4.33
C SER A 36 5.49 3.63 3.30
N GLY A 37 6.13 3.26 2.19
CA GLY A 37 5.52 2.40 1.17
C GLY A 37 4.95 1.10 1.76
N PRO A 38 5.71 0.36 2.59
CA PRO A 38 5.19 -0.85 3.23
C PRO A 38 3.94 -0.63 4.08
N ALA A 39 3.83 0.50 4.79
CA ALA A 39 2.62 0.81 5.56
C ALA A 39 1.40 1.04 4.66
N THR A 40 1.57 1.75 3.53
CA THR A 40 0.51 1.88 2.52
C THR A 40 0.14 0.53 1.92
N MET A 41 1.13 -0.31 1.59
CA MET A 41 0.89 -1.64 1.03
C MET A 41 0.10 -2.53 1.99
N SER A 42 0.44 -2.54 3.28
CA SER A 42 -0.33 -3.27 4.30
C SER A 42 -1.78 -2.78 4.41
N TYR A 43 -2.04 -1.49 4.21
CA TYR A 43 -3.41 -0.97 4.19
C TYR A 43 -4.18 -1.43 2.95
N VAL A 44 -3.53 -1.48 1.78
CA VAL A 44 -4.13 -2.03 0.55
C VAL A 44 -4.42 -3.53 0.70
N ASP A 45 -3.49 -4.29 1.26
CA ASP A 45 -3.66 -5.72 1.57
C ASP A 45 -4.86 -5.94 2.51
N GLN A 46 -4.96 -5.16 3.60
CA GLN A 46 -6.09 -5.19 4.51
C GLN A 46 -7.42 -4.88 3.81
N ASN A 47 -7.46 -3.86 2.94
CA ASN A 47 -8.66 -3.49 2.18
C ASN A 47 -9.09 -4.60 1.22
N LEU A 48 -8.15 -5.22 0.51
CA LEU A 48 -8.44 -6.36 -0.35
C LEU A 48 -8.97 -7.55 0.45
N GLY A 49 -8.42 -7.79 1.66
CA GLY A 49 -8.91 -8.81 2.58
C GLY A 49 -10.35 -8.60 3.10
N GLN A 50 -10.94 -7.41 2.90
CA GLN A 50 -12.38 -7.19 3.17
C GLN A 50 -13.28 -7.73 2.03
N SER A 51 -12.74 -7.85 0.82
CA SER A 51 -13.48 -8.28 -0.37
C SER A 51 -13.16 -9.71 -0.80
N PHE A 52 -11.97 -10.21 -0.45
CA PHE A 52 -11.47 -11.51 -0.87
C PHE A 52 -11.00 -12.34 0.32
N PRO A 53 -11.19 -13.68 0.29
CA PRO A 53 -10.65 -14.56 1.32
C PRO A 53 -9.13 -14.43 1.46
N ILE A 54 -8.64 -14.53 2.69
CA ILE A 54 -7.19 -14.45 2.94
C ILE A 54 -6.40 -15.57 2.24
N SER A 55 -7.04 -16.73 2.03
CA SER A 55 -6.48 -17.85 1.27
C SER A 55 -6.16 -17.47 -0.18
N SER A 56 -6.84 -16.49 -0.77
CA SER A 56 -6.57 -15.98 -2.13
C SER A 56 -5.16 -15.39 -2.28
N PHE A 57 -4.58 -14.90 -1.19
CA PHE A 57 -3.20 -14.40 -1.15
C PHE A 57 -2.21 -15.51 -0.86
N TYR A 58 -2.46 -16.33 0.18
CA TYR A 58 -1.49 -17.32 0.65
C TYR A 58 -1.37 -18.59 -0.20
N THR A 59 -2.30 -18.81 -1.13
CA THR A 59 -2.27 -19.99 -2.01
C THR A 59 -1.63 -19.71 -3.37
N GLY A 60 -0.80 -18.67 -3.49
CA GLY A 60 -0.14 -18.28 -4.74
C GLY A 60 -0.64 -16.96 -5.33
N GLY A 61 -1.23 -16.09 -4.51
CA GLY A 61 -1.53 -14.72 -4.88
C GLY A 61 -0.31 -13.81 -4.76
N SER A 62 -0.44 -12.56 -5.22
CA SER A 62 0.60 -11.55 -5.13
C SER A 62 0.01 -10.14 -5.05
N LEU A 63 0.78 -9.22 -4.47
CA LEU A 63 0.47 -7.80 -4.41
C LEU A 63 1.73 -7.01 -4.77
N LEU A 64 1.67 -6.22 -5.83
CA LEU A 64 2.70 -5.27 -6.23
C LEU A 64 2.16 -3.86 -6.05
N MET A 65 2.86 -3.03 -5.27
CA MET A 65 2.50 -1.62 -5.09
C MET A 65 3.61 -0.70 -5.64
N ARG A 66 3.19 0.31 -6.40
CA ARG A 66 4.02 1.46 -6.80
C ARG A 66 3.56 2.68 -6.00
N ALA A 67 4.49 3.29 -5.24
CA ALA A 67 4.27 4.61 -4.66
C ALA A 67 4.57 5.67 -5.73
N ILE A 68 3.59 6.52 -6.03
CA ILE A 68 3.66 7.48 -7.14
C ILE A 68 3.95 8.89 -6.60
N THR A 69 3.10 9.39 -5.71
CA THR A 69 3.35 10.62 -4.94
C THR A 69 3.50 10.29 -3.45
N PRO A 70 4.29 11.07 -2.68
CA PRO A 70 4.45 10.84 -1.26
C PRO A 70 3.14 11.04 -0.50
N PHE A 71 2.78 10.06 0.33
CA PHE A 71 1.63 10.14 1.24
C PHE A 71 1.97 11.03 2.44
N ARG A 72 1.28 12.16 2.60
CA ARG A 72 1.56 13.10 3.70
C ARG A 72 0.65 12.87 4.91
N GLY A 73 1.12 13.31 6.07
CA GLY A 73 0.26 13.42 7.24
C GLY A 73 -0.88 14.39 6.94
N GLY A 74 -2.13 13.98 7.21
CA GLY A 74 -3.32 14.77 6.91
C GLY A 74 -3.92 14.54 5.51
N ASP A 75 -3.26 13.78 4.62
CA ASP A 75 -3.88 13.38 3.37
C ASP A 75 -5.10 12.48 3.63
N THR A 76 -6.17 12.75 2.89
CA THR A 76 -7.31 11.82 2.78
C THR A 76 -7.19 11.12 1.45
N VAL A 77 -7.01 9.80 1.47
CA VAL A 77 -6.81 8.99 0.27
C VAL A 77 -7.97 8.03 0.08
N ILE A 78 -8.59 8.07 -1.09
CA ILE A 78 -9.62 7.13 -1.52
C ILE A 78 -8.92 6.02 -2.29
N PHE A 79 -9.10 4.79 -1.83
CA PHE A 79 -8.64 3.59 -2.52
C PHE A 79 -9.81 2.96 -3.28
N GLN A 80 -9.67 2.85 -4.60
CA GLN A 80 -10.68 2.23 -5.46
C GLN A 80 -10.09 1.01 -6.16
N GLY A 81 -10.73 -0.14 -5.96
CA GLY A 81 -10.40 -1.40 -6.63
C GLY A 81 -11.21 -1.59 -7.92
N GLU A 82 -10.57 -2.19 -8.92
CA GLU A 82 -11.17 -2.58 -10.20
C GLU A 82 -10.67 -3.97 -10.58
N ILE A 83 -11.57 -4.88 -10.95
CA ILE A 83 -11.18 -6.17 -11.54
C ILE A 83 -10.74 -5.89 -12.98
N THR A 84 -9.49 -6.18 -13.30
CA THR A 84 -8.91 -5.92 -14.62
C THR A 84 -8.85 -7.17 -15.49
N ASP A 85 -8.90 -8.35 -14.89
CA ASP A 85 -8.84 -9.62 -15.60
C ASP A 85 -9.39 -10.75 -14.73
N LYS A 86 -9.93 -11.78 -15.37
CA LYS A 86 -10.35 -13.03 -14.73
C LYS A 86 -10.00 -14.18 -15.66
N SER A 87 -9.18 -15.11 -15.18
CA SER A 87 -8.76 -16.29 -15.94
C SER A 87 -9.03 -17.57 -15.15
N GLU A 88 -9.49 -18.60 -15.83
CA GLU A 88 -9.71 -19.94 -15.28
C GLU A 88 -9.03 -20.95 -16.21
N ASP A 89 -8.02 -21.66 -15.68
CA ASP A 89 -7.39 -22.82 -16.31
C ASP A 89 -7.58 -24.04 -15.39
N LYS A 90 -7.34 -25.25 -15.90
CA LYS A 90 -7.62 -26.54 -15.23
C LYS A 90 -7.10 -26.61 -13.79
N ASP A 91 -5.95 -25.99 -13.53
CA ASP A 91 -5.28 -26.04 -12.23
C ASP A 91 -5.25 -24.68 -11.51
N MET A 92 -5.74 -23.61 -12.14
CA MET A 92 -5.61 -22.26 -11.58
C MET A 92 -6.73 -21.31 -12.01
N LYS A 93 -7.43 -20.77 -11.01
CA LYS A 93 -8.37 -19.67 -11.16
C LYS A 93 -7.76 -18.41 -10.55
N LEU A 94 -7.61 -17.35 -11.35
CA LEU A 94 -6.92 -16.12 -10.97
C LEU A 94 -7.72 -14.88 -11.33
N LEU A 95 -7.87 -13.97 -10.37
CA LEU A 95 -8.48 -12.67 -10.53
C LEU A 95 -7.38 -11.60 -10.43
N LYS A 96 -7.28 -10.71 -11.43
CA LYS A 96 -6.38 -9.55 -11.34
C LYS A 96 -7.20 -8.34 -10.91
N VAL A 97 -6.69 -7.64 -9.90
CA VAL A 97 -7.33 -6.46 -9.32
C VAL A 97 -6.33 -5.32 -9.33
N ARG A 98 -6.76 -4.15 -9.81
CA ARG A 98 -5.99 -2.91 -9.72
C ARG A 98 -6.61 -2.03 -8.66
N VAL A 99 -5.79 -1.53 -7.75
CA VAL A 99 -6.20 -0.56 -6.72
C VAL A 99 -5.51 0.76 -6.97
N LYS A 100 -6.29 1.83 -7.17
CA LYS A 100 -5.80 3.20 -7.30
C LYS A 100 -6.03 3.94 -5.99
N GLY A 101 -4.98 4.58 -5.47
CA GLY A 101 -5.09 5.51 -4.35
C GLY A 101 -5.03 6.94 -4.87
N VAL A 102 -6.09 7.70 -4.66
CA VAL A 102 -6.20 9.11 -5.08
C VAL A 102 -6.46 9.98 -3.86
N ASN A 103 -5.69 11.05 -3.68
CA ASN A 103 -5.83 11.94 -2.53
C ASN A 103 -6.91 13.02 -2.76
N GLN A 104 -7.16 13.84 -1.74
CA GLN A 104 -8.14 14.93 -1.77
C GLN A 104 -7.86 16.02 -2.82
N ARG A 105 -6.67 16.06 -3.41
CA ARG A 105 -6.27 16.97 -4.49
C ARG A 105 -6.46 16.35 -5.88
N GLY A 106 -6.91 15.10 -5.97
CA GLY A 106 -7.00 14.35 -7.22
C GLY A 106 -5.68 13.74 -7.70
N GLU A 107 -4.63 13.75 -6.88
CA GLU A 107 -3.32 13.20 -7.25
C GLU A 107 -3.30 11.68 -7.03
N LEU A 108 -2.77 10.94 -8.00
CA LEU A 108 -2.53 9.50 -7.87
C LEU A 108 -1.32 9.26 -6.96
N VAL A 109 -1.56 8.78 -5.74
CA VAL A 109 -0.53 8.55 -4.71
C VAL A 109 0.00 7.11 -4.71
N SER A 110 -0.84 6.14 -5.07
CA SER A 110 -0.42 4.75 -5.23
C SER A 110 -1.16 4.03 -6.35
N LEU A 111 -0.45 3.10 -6.98
CA LEU A 111 -1.03 2.13 -7.89
C LEU A 111 -0.60 0.74 -7.47
N SER A 112 -1.58 -0.12 -7.16
CA SER A 112 -1.33 -1.50 -6.77
C SER A 112 -1.98 -2.46 -7.76
N ASP A 113 -1.26 -3.52 -8.12
CA ASP A 113 -1.76 -4.63 -8.92
C ASP A 113 -1.70 -5.88 -8.03
N ALA A 114 -2.84 -6.53 -7.85
CA ALA A 114 -2.99 -7.78 -7.10
C ALA A 114 -3.40 -8.92 -8.03
N ALA A 115 -2.86 -10.09 -7.80
CA ALA A 115 -3.31 -11.34 -8.41
C ALA A 115 -3.81 -12.26 -7.30
N LEU A 116 -5.07 -12.64 -7.37
CA LEU A 116 -5.79 -13.33 -6.29
C LEU A 116 -6.29 -14.67 -6.81
N ARG A 117 -5.93 -15.75 -6.12
CA ARG A 117 -6.52 -17.06 -6.44
C ARG A 117 -7.93 -17.16 -5.88
N PHE A 118 -8.83 -17.77 -6.63
CA PHE A 118 -10.18 -18.05 -6.14
C PHE A 118 -10.51 -19.53 -6.35
N ALA A 119 -11.42 -20.07 -5.54
CA ALA A 119 -11.89 -21.45 -5.65
C ALA A 119 -13.26 -21.47 -6.34
#